data_AF-A0A1C2Y161-F1
#
_entry.id   AF-A0A1C2Y161-F1
#
_cell.length_a   1.000
_cell.length_b   1.000
_cell.length_c   1.000
_cell.angle_alpha   90.00
_cell.angle_beta   90.00
_cell.angle_gamma   90.00
#
_symmetry.space_group_name_H-M   'P 1'
#
loop_
_entity.id
_entity.type
_entity.pdbx_description
1 polymer ?
#
loop_
_entity_poly.entity_id
_entity_poly.type
_entity_poly.pdbx_seq_one_letter_code
_entity_poly.pdbx_strand_id
1 'polypeptide(L)'
;MIALGPIEIMNHTPWHFLAASVLLVLFFIATFSDDQNLKTKLRKIMYVVFGFAVLTGCYVWTLVDFSLPLLIKSIGGFALFWVMIQLTKNRFNKLYWGLFILIAAVGLTLAFVYI
;
A
#
# COMPACT_ATOMS: atom_id res chain seq x y z
N MET A 1 0.05 27.25 2.34
CA MET A 1 0.28 25.84 1.96
C MET A 1 0.99 25.84 0.62
N ILE A 2 2.05 25.04 0.47
CA ILE A 2 2.79 24.91 -0.80
C ILE A 2 2.13 23.74 -1.56
N ALA A 3 1.64 23.99 -2.76
CA ALA A 3 1.21 22.92 -3.66
C ALA A 3 2.47 22.18 -4.14
N LEU A 4 2.90 21.19 -3.36
CA LEU A 4 4.07 20.38 -3.69
C LEU A 4 3.72 19.44 -4.85
N GLY A 5 4.55 19.43 -5.89
CA GLY A 5 4.39 18.50 -7.00
C GLY A 5 4.64 17.03 -6.58
N PRO A 6 4.36 16.05 -7.45
CA PRO A 6 4.47 14.62 -7.13
C PRO A 6 5.91 14.22 -6.76
N ILE A 7 6.89 14.84 -7.42
CA ILE A 7 8.32 14.64 -7.16
C ILE A 7 8.73 15.25 -5.81
N GLU A 8 8.15 16.38 -5.42
CA GLU A 8 8.43 17.00 -4.12
C GLU A 8 7.82 16.19 -2.97
N ILE A 9 6.60 15.68 -3.12
CA ILE A 9 5.99 14.78 -2.12
C ILE A 9 6.83 13.50 -1.96
N MET A 10 7.36 12.94 -3.06
CA MET A 10 8.30 11.80 -3.01
C MET A 10 9.59 12.15 -2.27
N ASN A 11 10.17 13.33 -2.52
CA ASN A 11 11.37 13.79 -1.83
C ASN A 11 11.13 14.09 -0.34
N HIS A 12 9.93 14.51 0.04
CA HIS A 12 9.56 14.78 1.43
C HIS A 12 9.08 13.54 2.19
N THR A 13 8.67 12.47 1.50
CA THR A 13 8.17 11.23 2.13
C THR A 13 8.83 9.94 1.60
N PRO A 14 10.17 9.88 1.45
CA PRO A 14 10.85 8.73 0.86
C PRO A 14 10.61 7.43 1.66
N TRP A 15 10.44 7.56 2.98
CA TRP A 15 10.13 6.44 3.88
C TRP A 15 8.77 5.80 3.62
N HIS A 16 7.78 6.57 3.15
CA HIS A 16 6.46 6.04 2.81
C HIS A 16 6.54 5.16 1.56
N PHE A 17 7.23 5.63 0.53
CA PHE A 17 7.47 4.87 -0.70
C PHE A 17 8.31 3.62 -0.45
N LEU A 18 9.38 3.74 0.35
CA LEU A 18 10.21 2.60 0.73
C LEU A 18 9.40 1.54 1.50
N ALA A 19 8.56 1.96 2.46
CA ALA A 19 7.69 1.04 3.18
C ALA A 19 6.71 0.33 2.25
N ALA A 20 6.10 1.05 1.29
CA ALA A 20 5.21 0.45 0.30
C ALA A 20 5.92 -0.56 -0.62
N SER A 21 7.14 -0.26 -1.07
CA SER A 21 7.96 -1.19 -1.87
C SER A 21 8.32 -2.45 -1.10
N VAL A 22 8.77 -2.31 0.17
CA VAL A 22 9.06 -3.44 1.05
C VAL A 22 7.81 -4.29 1.28
N LEU A 23 6.66 -3.65 1.49
CA LEU A 23 5.38 -4.34 1.67
C LEU A 23 5.00 -5.19 0.46
N LEU A 24 5.19 -4.69 -0.76
CA LEU A 24 4.94 -5.42 -2.00
C LEU A 24 5.86 -6.64 -2.12
N VAL A 25 7.15 -6.48 -1.85
CA VAL A 25 8.12 -7.59 -1.89
C VAL A 25 7.73 -8.68 -0.88
N LEU A 26 7.44 -8.28 0.37
CA LEU A 26 7.00 -9.21 1.42
C LEU A 26 5.70 -9.93 1.03
N PHE A 27 4.76 -9.23 0.40
CA PHE A 27 3.52 -9.81 -0.09
C PHE A 27 3.75 -10.89 -1.14
N PHE A 28 4.60 -10.64 -2.14
CA PHE A 28 4.90 -11.64 -3.16
C PHE A 28 5.58 -12.86 -2.55
N ILE A 29 6.57 -12.66 -1.68
CA ILE A 29 7.24 -13.75 -0.99
C ILE A 29 6.23 -14.55 -0.13
N ALA A 30 5.37 -13.87 0.63
CA ALA A 30 4.37 -14.53 1.47
C ALA A 30 3.30 -15.27 0.67
N THR A 31 2.89 -14.73 -0.48
CA THR A 31 1.85 -15.33 -1.33
C THR A 31 2.35 -16.58 -2.05
N PHE A 32 3.60 -16.57 -2.49
CA PHE A 32 4.20 -17.66 -3.26
C PHE A 32 5.05 -18.64 -2.45
N SER A 33 5.40 -18.34 -1.19
CA SER A 33 6.03 -19.30 -0.29
C SER A 33 5.12 -20.52 -0.06
N ASP A 34 5.67 -21.72 0.07
CA ASP A 34 4.92 -22.91 0.48
C ASP A 34 5.10 -23.22 1.98
N ASP A 35 6.06 -22.57 2.65
CA ASP A 35 6.30 -22.71 4.10
C ASP A 35 5.29 -21.88 4.91
N GLN A 36 4.46 -22.58 5.70
CA GLN A 36 3.41 -21.99 6.54
C GLN A 36 3.94 -21.18 7.73
N ASN A 37 5.09 -21.57 8.30
CA ASN A 37 5.75 -20.82 9.36
C ASN A 37 6.32 -19.51 8.81
N LEU A 38 7.00 -19.59 7.66
CA LEU A 38 7.52 -18.41 6.95
C LEU A 38 6.39 -17.46 6.56
N LYS A 39 5.28 -17.97 5.99
CA LYS A 39 4.08 -17.17 5.69
C LYS A 39 3.55 -16.42 6.89
N THR A 40 3.47 -17.08 8.04
CA THR A 40 2.93 -16.47 9.26
C THR A 40 3.86 -15.40 9.80
N LYS A 41 5.17 -15.62 9.75
CA LYS A 41 6.18 -14.61 10.10
C LYS A 41 6.13 -13.41 9.14
N LEU A 42 6.09 -13.65 7.84
CA LEU A 42 6.01 -12.60 6.83
C LEU A 42 4.73 -11.77 6.96
N ARG A 43 3.58 -12.39 7.21
CA ARG A 43 2.33 -11.66 7.50
C ARG A 43 2.47 -10.71 8.68
N LYS A 44 3.10 -11.16 9.79
CA LYS A 44 3.36 -10.28 10.95
C LYS A 44 4.25 -9.09 10.56
N ILE A 45 5.31 -9.34 9.79
CA ILE A 45 6.20 -8.27 9.30
C ILE A 45 5.41 -7.31 8.37
N MET A 46 4.56 -7.83 7.49
CA MET A 46 3.69 -7.01 6.64
C MET A 46 2.77 -6.09 7.47
N TYR A 47 2.19 -6.56 8.57
CA TYR A 47 1.40 -5.70 9.49
C TYR A 47 2.25 -4.59 10.11
N VAL A 48 3.48 -4.88 10.53
CA VAL A 48 4.39 -3.87 11.11
C VAL A 48 4.78 -2.83 10.06
N VAL A 49 5.17 -3.26 8.86
CA VAL A 49 5.53 -2.37 7.75
C VAL A 49 4.33 -1.55 7.31
N PHE A 50 3.13 -2.13 7.28
CA PHE A 50 1.90 -1.41 6.98
C PHE A 50 1.58 -0.36 8.06
N GLY A 51 1.75 -0.67 9.34
CA GLY A 51 1.60 0.30 10.42
C GLY A 51 2.56 1.50 10.26
N PHE A 52 3.81 1.25 9.87
CA PHE A 52 4.76 2.31 9.56
C PHE A 52 4.36 3.13 8.32
N ALA A 53 3.84 2.46 7.27
CA ALA A 53 3.30 3.13 6.09
C ALA A 53 2.09 4.02 6.43
N VAL A 54 1.23 3.60 7.36
CA VAL A 54 0.10 4.40 7.85
C VAL A 54 0.61 5.64 8.61
N LEU A 55 1.56 5.49 9.53
CA LEU A 55 2.13 6.63 10.27
C LEU A 55 2.77 7.67 9.34
N THR A 56 3.56 7.20 8.37
CA THR A 56 4.17 8.08 7.36
C THR A 56 3.12 8.67 6.41
N GLY A 57 2.03 7.95 6.11
CA GLY A 57 0.89 8.46 5.35
C GLY A 57 0.11 9.55 6.09
N CYS A 58 -0.04 9.44 7.41
CA CYS A 58 -0.62 10.50 8.24
C CYS A 58 0.24 11.77 8.20
N TYR A 59 1.56 11.65 8.11
CA TYR A 59 2.44 12.79 7.90
C TYR A 59 2.22 13.44 6.52
N VAL A 60 2.02 12.66 5.44
CA VAL A 60 1.66 13.21 4.11
C VAL A 60 0.39 14.07 4.20
N TRP A 61 -0.61 13.65 4.97
CA TRP A 61 -1.84 14.41 5.21
C TRP A 61 -1.63 15.76 5.90
N THR A 62 -0.51 15.95 6.59
CA THR A 62 -0.15 17.26 7.18
C THR A 62 0.55 18.19 6.22
N LEU A 63 1.09 17.65 5.11
CA LEU A 63 1.86 18.39 4.11
C LEU A 63 1.02 18.84 2.91
N VAL A 64 -0.08 18.15 2.63
CA VAL A 64 -0.91 18.35 1.45
C VAL A 64 -2.32 18.74 1.86
N ASP A 65 -2.94 19.67 1.13
CA ASP A 65 -4.33 20.05 1.35
C ASP A 65 -5.26 18.85 1.21
N PHE A 66 -6.30 18.81 2.05
CA PHE A 66 -7.31 17.76 1.99
C PHE A 66 -7.96 17.74 0.60
N SER A 67 -8.00 16.55 0.00
CA SER A 67 -8.67 16.33 -1.27
C SER A 67 -9.36 14.96 -1.30
N LEU A 68 -10.48 14.86 -2.02
CA LEU A 68 -11.18 13.59 -2.23
C LEU A 68 -10.27 12.50 -2.83
N PRO A 69 -9.40 12.78 -3.82
CA PRO A 69 -8.42 11.81 -4.31
C PRO A 69 -7.48 11.29 -3.22
N LEU A 70 -7.00 12.15 -2.31
CA LEU A 70 -6.12 11.77 -1.20
C LEU A 70 -6.86 10.84 -0.21
N LEU A 71 -8.14 11.11 0.06
CA LEU A 71 -8.98 10.26 0.89
C LEU A 71 -9.21 8.88 0.24
N ILE A 72 -9.56 8.85 -1.04
CA ILE A 72 -9.76 7.60 -1.79
C ILE A 72 -8.47 6.77 -1.82
N LYS A 73 -7.31 7.41 -2.03
CA LYS A 73 -6.01 6.74 -2.00
C LYS A 73 -5.70 6.13 -0.63
N SER A 74 -6.03 6.84 0.45
CA SER A 74 -5.81 6.38 1.81
C SER A 74 -6.66 5.14 2.13
N ILE A 75 -7.98 5.22 1.89
CA ILE A 75 -8.91 4.09 2.08
C ILE A 75 -8.54 2.92 1.17
N GLY A 76 -8.19 3.21 -0.09
CA GLY A 76 -7.71 2.23 -1.06
C GLY A 76 -6.47 1.48 -0.59
N GLY A 77 -5.53 2.16 0.10
CA GLY A 77 -4.36 1.53 0.71
C GLY A 77 -4.73 0.50 1.78
N PHE A 78 -5.68 0.81 2.67
CA PHE A 78 -6.19 -0.15 3.67
C PHE A 78 -6.89 -1.34 3.01
N ALA A 79 -7.75 -1.07 2.02
CA ALA A 79 -8.44 -2.12 1.27
C ALA A 79 -7.46 -3.04 0.54
N LEU A 80 -6.43 -2.47 -0.10
CA LEU A 80 -5.38 -3.22 -0.79
C LEU A 80 -4.61 -4.11 0.18
N PHE A 81 -4.20 -3.56 1.33
CA PHE A 81 -3.50 -4.34 2.35
C PHE A 81 -4.35 -5.50 2.87
N TRP A 82 -5.64 -5.28 3.11
CA TRP A 82 -6.56 -6.36 3.50
C TRP A 82 -6.63 -7.45 2.44
N VAL A 83 -6.77 -7.09 1.16
CA VAL A 83 -6.79 -8.03 0.04
C VAL A 83 -5.46 -8.81 -0.06
N MET A 84 -4.33 -8.15 0.12
CA MET A 84 -3.00 -8.79 0.16
C MET A 84 -2.94 -9.86 1.26
N ILE A 85 -3.44 -9.56 2.47
CA ILE A 85 -3.49 -10.57 3.55
C ILE A 85 -4.41 -11.74 3.18
N GLN A 86 -5.55 -11.52 2.53
CA GLN A 86 -6.40 -12.62 2.09
C GLN A 86 -5.74 -13.49 1.01
N LEU A 87 -5.01 -12.88 0.08
CA LEU A 87 -4.23 -13.59 -0.93
C LEU A 87 -3.09 -14.43 -0.33
N THR A 88 -2.43 -13.95 0.73
CA THR A 88 -1.42 -14.76 1.44
C THR A 88 -2.02 -15.99 2.14
N LYS A 89 -3.33 -15.96 2.48
CA LYS A 89 -4.05 -17.11 3.03
C LYS A 89 -4.52 -18.08 1.96
N ASN A 90 -4.99 -17.56 0.83
CA ASN A 90 -5.44 -18.35 -0.32
C ASN A 90 -5.05 -17.68 -1.65
N ARG A 91 -3.90 -18.10 -2.19
CA ARG A 91 -3.33 -17.52 -3.42
C ARG A 91 -4.12 -17.82 -4.69
N PHE A 92 -5.03 -18.80 -4.65
CA PHE A 92 -5.80 -19.23 -5.83
C PHE A 92 -7.14 -18.51 -5.97
N ASN A 93 -7.49 -17.63 -5.02
CA ASN A 93 -8.75 -16.91 -5.07
C ASN A 93 -8.72 -15.82 -6.16
N LYS A 94 -9.36 -16.11 -7.29
CA LYS A 94 -9.45 -15.22 -8.46
C LYS A 94 -10.14 -13.89 -8.15
N LEU A 95 -11.12 -13.88 -7.23
CA LEU A 95 -11.83 -12.67 -6.84
C LEU A 95 -10.89 -11.70 -6.12
N TYR A 96 -10.06 -12.19 -5.20
CA TYR A 96 -9.09 -11.34 -4.51
C TYR A 96 -7.97 -10.84 -5.43
N TRP A 97 -7.54 -11.63 -6.41
CA TRP A 97 -6.62 -11.14 -7.44
C TRP A 97 -7.27 -10.04 -8.31
N GLY A 98 -8.54 -10.21 -8.69
CA GLY A 98 -9.28 -9.18 -9.41
C GLY A 98 -9.39 -7.88 -8.61
N LEU A 99 -9.73 -7.97 -7.32
CA LEU A 99 -9.78 -6.80 -6.43
C LEU A 99 -8.40 -6.16 -6.24
N PHE A 100 -7.34 -6.96 -6.11
CA PHE A 100 -5.97 -6.45 -6.02
C PHE A 100 -5.59 -5.62 -7.24
N ILE A 101 -5.83 -6.16 -8.45
CA ILE A 101 -5.54 -5.47 -9.71
C ILE A 101 -6.38 -4.20 -9.84
N LEU A 102 -7.67 -4.28 -9.52
CA LEU A 102 -8.59 -3.14 -9.60
C LEU A 102 -8.16 -1.99 -8.68
N ILE A 103 -7.90 -2.30 -7.40
CA ILE A 103 -7.50 -1.28 -6.40
C ILE A 103 -6.12 -0.71 -6.75
N ALA A 104 -5.18 -1.55 -7.18
CA ALA A 104 -3.86 -1.09 -7.61
C ALA A 104 -3.93 -0.19 -8.85
N ALA A 105 -4.77 -0.53 -9.84
CA ALA A 105 -4.95 0.27 -11.05
C ALA A 105 -5.57 1.64 -10.73
N VAL A 106 -6.64 1.67 -9.92
CA VAL A 106 -7.24 2.93 -9.46
C VAL A 106 -6.23 3.76 -8.65
N GLY A 107 -5.48 3.12 -7.75
CA GLY A 107 -4.45 3.79 -6.95
C GLY A 107 -3.32 4.38 -7.79
N LEU A 108 -2.86 3.67 -8.83
CA LEU A 108 -1.86 4.15 -9.78
C LEU A 108 -2.40 5.33 -10.60
N THR A 109 -3.60 5.21 -11.19
CA THR A 109 -4.21 6.31 -11.96
C THR A 109 -4.37 7.56 -11.11
N LEU A 110 -4.85 7.43 -9.87
CA LEU A 110 -4.97 8.57 -8.95
C LEU A 110 -3.60 9.17 -8.59
N ALA A 111 -2.55 8.35 -8.51
CA ALA A 111 -1.20 8.83 -8.22
C ALA A 111 -0.54 9.57 -9.40
N PHE A 112 -0.90 9.28 -10.65
CA PHE A 112 -0.33 9.93 -11.84
C PHE A 112 -1.15 11.11 -12.36
N VAL A 113 -2.48 11.11 -12.13
CA VAL A 113 -3.39 12.11 -12.71
C VAL A 113 -3.68 13.25 -11.73
N TYR A 114 -3.68 12.99 -10.43
CA TYR A 114 -4.13 13.94 -9.40
C TYR A 114 -3.06 14.34 -8.39
N ILE A 115 -1.81 13.93 -8.61
CA ILE A 115 -0.62 14.38 -7.87
C ILE A 115 0.33 14.98 -8.90
#